data_AF-A0A940S4W0-F1
#
_entry.id   AF-A0A940S4W0-F1
#
_cell.length_a   1.000
_cell.length_b   1.000
_cell.length_c   1.000
_cell.angle_alpha   90.00
_cell.angle_beta   90.00
_cell.angle_gamma   90.00
#
_symmetry.space_group_name_H-M   'P 1'
#
loop_
_entity.id
_entity.type
_entity.pdbx_description
1 polymer ?
#
loop_
_entity_poly.entity_id
_entity_poly.type
_entity_poly.pdbx_seq_one_letter_code
_entity_poly.pdbx_strand_id
1 'polypeptide(L)'
;MWIVADTPWNTDAAGGRSHHQSRFFSCYFQQSSGSNRNNKGGKSLADNRIDVESGGIGYIVPDGVFLVDRPGQKPLFGLFEQHNGKDTAKFLRQVYAHTQAMLEGAPSLHYDVQHEGVYVGNRVYCQFEHESCKQAVLQRLARSEDFKPFEEKFEFL
;
A
#
# COMPACT_ATOMS: atom_id res chain seq x y z
N MET A 1 14.80 10.54 12.60
CA MET A 1 13.46 11.03 12.18
C MET A 1 12.46 10.10 12.84
N TRP A 2 11.67 10.59 13.81
CA TRP A 2 10.83 9.74 14.64
C TRP A 2 9.41 9.69 14.04
N ILE A 3 8.99 8.52 13.57
CA ILE A 3 7.58 8.24 13.29
C ILE A 3 6.96 7.85 14.64
N VAL A 4 6.03 8.65 15.13
CA VAL A 4 5.33 8.43 16.40
C VAL A 4 4.25 7.37 16.20
N ALA A 5 4.17 6.43 17.14
CA ALA A 5 3.22 5.32 17.19
C ALA A 5 1.75 5.78 17.15
N ASP A 6 0.92 5.05 16.40
CA ASP A 6 -0.54 5.22 16.35
C ASP A 6 -1.15 4.76 17.69
N THR A 7 -1.98 5.60 18.33
CA THR A 7 -2.78 5.24 19.50
C THR A 7 -3.95 4.32 19.14
N PRO A 8 -4.38 3.39 20.03
CA PRO A 8 -5.47 2.46 19.76
C PRO A 8 -6.85 3.14 19.80
N TRP A 9 -7.76 2.55 19.03
CA TRP A 9 -9.13 2.98 18.72
C TRP A 9 -9.96 3.35 19.96
N ASN A 10 -10.55 4.54 19.96
CA ASN A 10 -11.69 4.89 20.81
C ASN A 10 -12.95 4.94 19.93
N THR A 11 -13.97 4.18 20.30
CA THR A 11 -15.27 4.17 19.63
C THR A 11 -16.06 5.40 20.07
N ASP A 12 -16.11 6.43 19.23
CA ASP A 12 -16.93 7.61 19.51
C ASP A 12 -18.42 7.30 19.39
N ALA A 13 -19.10 7.56 20.50
CA ALA A 13 -20.54 7.74 20.60
C ALA A 13 -20.92 9.11 20.02
N ALA A 14 -21.41 9.16 18.78
CA ALA A 14 -22.34 10.19 18.30
C ALA A 14 -22.78 9.86 16.86
N GLY A 15 -24.08 9.55 16.69
CA GLY A 15 -24.67 9.14 15.42
C GLY A 15 -24.86 10.28 14.40
N GLY A 16 -23.79 10.67 13.73
CA GLY A 16 -23.83 11.36 12.44
C GLY A 16 -23.18 10.48 11.38
N ARG A 17 -23.86 10.18 10.26
CA ARG A 17 -23.21 9.47 9.14
C ARG A 17 -22.16 10.38 8.53
N SER A 18 -20.91 10.21 8.92
CA SER A 18 -19.76 10.79 8.23
C SER A 18 -19.63 10.13 6.86
N HIS A 19 -19.94 10.88 5.80
CA HIS A 19 -19.72 10.40 4.44
C HIS A 19 -18.22 10.39 4.15
N HIS A 20 -17.64 9.20 4.04
CA HIS A 20 -16.28 9.03 3.52
C HIS A 20 -16.27 9.32 2.02
N GLN A 21 -15.39 10.21 1.57
CA GLN A 21 -15.26 10.58 0.16
C GLN A 21 -13.93 10.04 -0.37
N SER A 22 -13.97 9.25 -1.44
CA SER A 22 -12.75 8.90 -2.17
C SER A 22 -12.22 10.14 -2.88
N ARG A 23 -10.98 10.52 -2.58
CA ARG A 23 -10.28 11.61 -3.27
C ARG A 23 -9.71 11.12 -4.60
N PHE A 24 -9.12 9.93 -4.59
CA PHE A 24 -8.73 9.24 -5.81
C PHE A 24 -8.66 7.72 -5.62
N PHE A 25 -8.80 7.00 -6.73
CA PHE A 25 -8.51 5.58 -6.85
C PHE A 25 -7.88 5.34 -8.23
N SER A 26 -6.69 4.74 -8.26
CA SER A 26 -5.98 4.36 -9.48
C SER A 26 -5.69 2.86 -9.42
N CYS A 27 -6.07 2.10 -10.44
CA CYS A 27 -5.71 0.69 -10.54
C CYS A 27 -4.91 0.38 -11.80
N TYR A 28 -4.10 -0.67 -11.72
CA TYR A 28 -3.22 -1.11 -12.80
C TYR A 28 -3.96 -1.32 -14.15
N PHE A 29 -5.23 -1.71 -14.11
CA PHE A 29 -6.06 -1.94 -15.32
C PHE A 29 -6.61 -0.67 -15.98
N GLN A 30 -6.47 0.51 -15.35
CA GLN A 30 -6.92 1.80 -15.90
C GLN A 30 -5.88 2.47 -16.80
N GLN A 31 -4.72 1.84 -17.02
CA GLN A 31 -3.68 2.35 -17.92
C GLN A 31 -4.25 2.57 -19.32
N SER A 32 -4.23 3.83 -19.76
CA SER A 32 -4.86 4.31 -20.99
C SER A 32 -4.09 3.95 -22.28
N SER A 33 -3.25 2.93 -22.24
CA SER A 33 -2.62 2.38 -23.45
C SER A 33 -2.27 0.91 -23.27
N GLY A 34 -2.99 0.05 -24.00
CA GLY A 34 -2.53 -1.31 -24.25
C GLY A 34 -1.28 -1.26 -25.13
N SER A 35 -0.08 -1.19 -24.54
CA SER A 35 1.14 -1.18 -25.33
C SER A 35 2.36 -1.65 -24.55
N ASN A 36 2.42 -2.96 -24.28
CA ASN A 36 3.71 -3.66 -24.22
C ASN A 36 4.22 -4.03 -25.63
N ARG A 37 3.45 -3.75 -26.69
CA ARG A 37 3.78 -4.11 -28.08
C ARG A 37 4.49 -3.03 -28.89
N ASN A 38 4.56 -1.78 -28.43
CA ASN A 38 5.09 -0.68 -29.25
C ASN A 38 6.08 0.26 -28.54
N ASN A 39 6.71 -0.18 -27.45
CA ASN A 39 7.57 0.70 -26.66
C ASN A 39 9.04 0.70 -27.14
N LYS A 40 9.29 1.36 -28.27
CA LYS A 40 10.66 1.63 -28.78
C LYS A 40 11.40 2.74 -28.01
N GLY A 41 11.05 3.02 -26.75
CA GLY A 41 11.59 4.14 -25.97
C GLY A 41 11.66 3.97 -24.46
N GLY A 42 11.40 2.77 -23.91
CA GLY A 42 11.71 2.46 -22.51
C GLY A 42 10.82 3.07 -21.43
N LYS A 43 9.70 3.72 -21.77
CA LYS A 43 8.73 4.23 -20.78
C LYS A 43 7.35 3.61 -20.99
N SER A 44 7.13 2.45 -20.40
CA SER A 44 5.80 2.03 -19.95
C SER A 44 6.02 1.53 -18.53
N LEU A 45 6.21 2.49 -17.65
CA LEU A 45 6.21 2.24 -16.23
C LEU A 45 4.75 2.47 -15.83
N ALA A 46 4.14 1.44 -15.24
CA ALA A 46 2.76 1.49 -14.77
C ALA A 46 2.49 2.83 -14.07
N ASP A 47 1.30 3.41 -14.26
CA ASP A 47 0.93 4.71 -13.66
C ASP A 47 1.06 4.73 -12.12
N ASN A 48 1.09 3.55 -11.49
CA ASN A 48 1.28 3.36 -10.06
C ASN A 48 2.73 3.05 -9.65
N ARG A 49 3.73 3.21 -10.53
CA ARG A 49 5.14 2.97 -10.16
C ARG A 49 5.60 4.03 -9.18
N ILE A 50 6.06 3.57 -8.01
CA ILE A 50 6.66 4.41 -6.98
C ILE A 50 8.12 3.98 -6.87
N ASP A 51 9.05 4.90 -7.17
CA ASP A 51 10.48 4.64 -7.04
C ASP A 51 10.87 4.53 -5.57
N VAL A 52 11.76 3.59 -5.26
CA VAL A 52 12.24 3.30 -3.91
C VAL A 52 13.76 3.15 -3.92
N GLU A 53 14.44 4.03 -3.20
CA GLU A 53 15.90 4.07 -3.17
C GLU A 53 16.48 3.09 -2.13
N SER A 54 15.75 2.88 -1.03
CA SER A 54 16.16 1.99 0.05
C SER A 54 16.02 0.49 -0.31
N GLY A 55 16.80 -0.35 0.37
CA GLY A 55 16.68 -1.81 0.29
C GLY A 55 17.04 -2.46 -1.06
N GLY A 56 17.53 -1.68 -2.04
CA GLY A 56 17.93 -2.19 -3.36
C GLY A 56 16.78 -2.73 -4.21
N ILE A 57 15.52 -2.42 -3.85
CA ILE A 57 14.34 -2.91 -4.57
C ILE A 57 14.02 -2.08 -5.83
N GLY A 58 14.48 -0.84 -5.89
CA GLY A 58 14.35 0.09 -7.03
C GLY A 58 12.97 0.74 -7.16
N TYR A 59 11.88 -0.03 -7.08
CA TYR A 59 10.51 0.49 -7.16
C TYR A 59 9.47 -0.52 -6.66
N ILE A 60 8.28 -0.04 -6.35
CA ILE A 60 7.06 -0.84 -6.22
C ILE A 60 6.04 -0.45 -7.29
N VAL A 61 5.15 -1.38 -7.64
CA VAL A 61 4.00 -1.12 -8.50
C VAL A 61 2.78 -1.77 -7.84
N PRO A 62 2.03 -1.03 -7.01
CA PRO A 62 0.80 -1.53 -6.42
C PRO A 62 -0.26 -1.77 -7.49
N ASP A 63 -1.05 -2.83 -7.33
CA ASP A 63 -2.20 -3.13 -8.18
C ASP A 63 -3.28 -2.04 -8.09
N GLY A 64 -3.35 -1.36 -6.94
CA GLY A 64 -4.19 -0.18 -6.74
C GLY A 64 -3.61 0.80 -5.72
N VAL A 65 -4.00 2.06 -5.84
CA VAL A 65 -3.66 3.14 -4.93
C VAL A 65 -4.89 3.99 -4.70
N PHE A 66 -5.17 4.34 -3.45
CA PHE A 66 -6.36 5.12 -3.11
C PHE A 66 -6.16 6.03 -1.92
N LEU A 67 -6.96 7.10 -1.88
CA LEU A 67 -7.02 8.02 -0.76
C LEU A 67 -8.49 8.30 -0.41
N VAL A 68 -8.85 8.09 0.85
CA VAL A 68 -10.19 8.33 1.37
C VAL A 68 -10.14 9.42 2.43
N ASP A 69 -10.89 10.51 2.18
CA ASP A 69 -11.12 11.55 3.16
C ASP A 69 -12.07 11.07 4.24
N ARG A 70 -11.68 11.33 5.49
CA ARG A 70 -12.43 10.94 6.69
C ARG A 70 -12.74 12.20 7.49
N PRO A 71 -13.98 12.70 7.48
CA PRO A 71 -14.33 13.92 8.21
C PRO A 71 -13.93 13.84 9.68
N GLY A 72 -13.18 14.83 10.17
CA GLY A 72 -12.69 14.88 11.55
C GLY A 72 -11.54 13.90 11.88
N GLN A 73 -10.97 13.24 10.88
CA GLN A 73 -9.89 12.26 11.05
C GLN A 73 -8.81 12.44 9.99
N LYS A 74 -7.61 11.90 10.26
CA LYS A 74 -6.56 11.78 9.25
C LYS A 74 -7.09 11.00 8.04
N PRO A 75 -6.83 11.40 6.78
CA PRO A 75 -7.28 10.62 5.62
C PRO A 75 -6.65 9.22 5.62
N LEU A 76 -7.34 8.26 5.01
CA LEU A 76 -6.84 6.90 4.83
C LEU A 76 -6.16 6.80 3.46
N PHE A 77 -4.85 6.63 3.46
CA PHE A 77 -4.06 6.37 2.26
C PHE A 77 -3.73 4.88 2.17
N GLY A 78 -4.09 4.24 1.06
CA GLY A 78 -3.97 2.80 0.91
C GLY A 78 -3.36 2.38 -0.42
N LEU A 79 -2.52 1.35 -0.36
CA LEU A 79 -2.02 0.60 -1.50
C LEU A 79 -2.71 -0.77 -1.52
N PHE A 80 -2.93 -1.33 -2.69
CA PHE A 80 -3.63 -2.60 -2.87
C PHE A 80 -2.75 -3.58 -3.65
N GLU A 81 -2.76 -4.84 -3.21
CA GLU A 81 -2.04 -5.97 -3.80
C GLU A 81 -2.98 -7.16 -3.93
N GLN A 82 -3.03 -7.78 -5.11
CA GLN A 82 -3.81 -8.98 -5.38
C GLN A 82 -2.91 -10.21 -5.52
N HIS A 83 -3.14 -11.21 -4.67
CA HIS A 83 -2.44 -12.49 -4.73
C HIS A 83 -3.31 -13.63 -5.29
N ASN A 84 -3.07 -13.97 -6.55
CA ASN A 84 -3.79 -15.03 -7.30
C ASN A 84 -3.24 -16.45 -7.05
N GLY A 85 -2.61 -16.69 -5.90
CA GLY A 85 -2.19 -18.03 -5.44
C GLY A 85 -1.05 -18.74 -6.20
N LYS A 86 -0.40 -18.10 -7.18
CA LYS A 86 0.61 -18.76 -8.03
C LYS A 86 2.05 -18.71 -7.50
N ASP A 87 2.38 -17.83 -6.54
CA ASP A 87 3.75 -17.69 -6.03
C ASP A 87 3.82 -16.92 -4.70
N THR A 88 3.80 -17.65 -3.57
CA THR A 88 3.95 -17.06 -2.24
C THR A 88 5.30 -16.35 -2.04
N ALA A 89 6.37 -16.84 -2.66
CA ALA A 89 7.69 -16.23 -2.52
C ALA A 89 7.75 -14.87 -3.22
N LYS A 90 7.10 -14.73 -4.39
CA LYS A 90 6.91 -13.43 -5.04
C LYS A 90 6.11 -12.48 -4.16
N PHE A 91 5.02 -12.95 -3.57
CA PHE A 91 4.21 -12.10 -2.70
C PHE A 91 5.00 -11.60 -1.49
N LEU A 92 5.81 -12.45 -0.85
CA LEU A 92 6.67 -12.03 0.26
C LEU A 92 7.72 -10.99 -0.17
N ARG A 93 8.26 -11.10 -1.39
CA ARG A 93 9.14 -10.05 -1.95
C ARG A 93 8.39 -8.73 -2.15
N GLN A 94 7.12 -8.78 -2.57
CA GLN A 94 6.29 -7.57 -2.66
C GLN A 94 6.03 -6.96 -1.28
N VAL A 95 5.69 -7.78 -0.28
CA VAL A 95 5.53 -7.31 1.12
C VAL A 95 6.80 -6.63 1.61
N TYR A 96 7.97 -7.25 1.43
CA TYR A 96 9.25 -6.63 1.77
C TYR A 96 9.48 -5.32 1.01
N ALA A 97 9.16 -5.27 -0.28
CA ALA A 97 9.33 -4.06 -1.06
C ALA A 97 8.45 -2.90 -0.53
N HIS A 98 7.22 -3.21 -0.12
CA HIS A 98 6.35 -2.25 0.57
C HIS A 98 6.91 -1.77 1.90
N THR A 99 7.53 -2.63 2.71
CA THR A 99 8.14 -2.16 3.97
C THR A 99 9.29 -1.19 3.71
N GLN A 100 10.10 -1.42 2.67
CA GLN A 100 11.14 -0.47 2.26
C GLN A 100 10.53 0.87 1.80
N ALA A 101 9.49 0.83 0.96
CA ALA A 101 8.79 2.04 0.52
C ALA A 101 8.19 2.83 1.69
N MET A 102 7.64 2.14 2.70
CA MET A 102 7.09 2.77 3.91
C MET A 102 8.17 3.44 4.76
N LEU A 103 9.35 2.84 4.88
CA LEU A 103 10.45 3.38 5.69
C LEU A 103 10.91 4.77 5.23
N GLU A 104 10.95 4.99 3.91
CA GLU A 104 11.33 6.28 3.34
C GLU A 104 10.13 7.21 3.10
N GLY A 105 8.90 6.75 3.35
CA GLY A 105 7.69 7.51 3.06
C GLY A 105 7.42 7.70 1.57
N ALA A 106 8.00 6.86 0.71
CA ALA A 106 7.97 6.99 -0.75
C ALA A 106 6.54 7.15 -1.31
N PRO A 107 5.54 6.34 -0.89
CA PRO A 107 4.19 6.47 -1.40
C PRO A 107 3.58 7.86 -1.13
N SER A 108 3.76 8.39 0.08
CA SER A 108 3.17 9.67 0.48
C SER A 108 3.85 10.84 -0.23
N LEU A 109 5.16 10.75 -0.45
CA LEU A 109 5.93 11.73 -1.22
C LEU A 109 5.54 11.71 -2.69
N HIS A 110 5.41 10.53 -3.29
CA HIS A 110 5.06 10.36 -4.70
C HIS A 110 3.70 10.97 -5.05
N TYR A 111 2.70 10.75 -4.21
CA TYR A 111 1.33 11.24 -4.42
C TYR A 111 1.04 12.58 -3.70
N ASP A 112 2.05 13.21 -3.08
CA ASP A 112 1.93 14.41 -2.27
C ASP A 112 0.76 14.37 -1.26
N VAL A 113 0.64 13.25 -0.54
CA VAL A 113 -0.47 13.02 0.39
C VAL A 113 -0.14 13.60 1.75
N GLN A 114 -0.69 14.78 2.03
CA GLN A 114 -0.49 15.50 3.29
C GLN A 114 -1.79 15.74 4.03
N HIS A 115 -1.69 15.82 5.36
CA HIS A 115 -2.75 16.26 6.27
C HIS A 115 -2.13 17.19 7.30
N GLU A 116 -2.63 18.43 7.37
CA GLU A 116 -2.14 19.46 8.29
C GLU A 116 -0.62 19.71 8.17
N GLY A 117 -0.10 19.66 6.94
CA GLY A 117 1.32 19.87 6.65
C GLY A 117 2.23 18.67 6.96
N VAL A 118 1.67 17.51 7.29
CA VAL A 118 2.41 16.28 7.57
C VAL A 118 2.02 15.18 6.59
N TYR A 119 3.01 14.47 6.06
CA TYR A 119 2.77 13.33 5.17
C TYR A 119 1.98 12.21 5.86
N VAL A 120 1.00 11.68 5.13
CA VAL A 120 0.09 10.64 5.62
C VAL A 120 0.69 9.28 5.29
N GLY A 121 1.08 8.50 6.31
CA GLY A 121 1.55 7.13 6.10
C GLY A 121 0.47 6.24 5.47
N ASN A 122 0.88 5.37 4.53
CA ASN A 122 0.00 4.44 3.85
C ASN A 122 -0.24 3.16 4.66
N ARG A 123 -1.32 2.45 4.32
CA ARG A 123 -1.55 1.03 4.63
C ARG A 123 -1.48 0.20 3.35
N VAL A 124 -1.26 -1.11 3.46
CA VAL A 124 -1.26 -2.04 2.34
C VAL A 124 -2.34 -3.09 2.55
N TYR A 125 -3.26 -3.18 1.60
CA TYR A 125 -4.38 -4.13 1.59
C TYR A 125 -4.04 -5.26 0.64
N CYS A 126 -3.96 -6.47 1.17
CA CYS A 126 -3.52 -7.66 0.47
C CYS A 126 -4.69 -8.60 0.28
N GLN A 127 -5.26 -8.67 -0.92
CA GLN A 127 -6.36 -9.58 -1.23
C GLN A 127 -5.83 -10.93 -1.71
N PHE A 128 -6.26 -12.01 -1.08
CA PHE A 128 -5.92 -13.37 -1.50
C PHE A 128 -7.07 -14.04 -2.24
N GLU A 129 -6.77 -14.74 -3.33
CA GLU A 129 -7.74 -15.61 -4.01
C GLU A 129 -8.01 -16.89 -3.22
N HIS A 130 -7.02 -17.37 -2.48
CA HIS A 130 -7.10 -18.61 -1.71
C HIS A 130 -6.64 -18.42 -0.26
N GLU A 131 -7.48 -18.83 0.68
CA GLU A 131 -7.20 -18.77 2.12
C GLU A 131 -5.90 -19.52 2.48
N SER A 132 -5.64 -20.66 1.83
CA SER A 132 -4.41 -21.44 2.03
C SER A 132 -3.15 -20.63 1.73
N CYS A 133 -3.20 -19.76 0.71
CA CYS A 133 -2.08 -18.89 0.36
C CYS A 133 -1.92 -17.77 1.40
N LYS A 134 -3.02 -17.18 1.88
CA LYS A 134 -3.01 -16.18 2.95
C LYS A 134 -2.35 -16.75 4.21
N GLN A 135 -2.79 -17.92 4.65
CA GLN A 135 -2.22 -18.60 5.83
C GLN A 135 -0.73 -18.91 5.66
N ALA A 136 -0.32 -19.36 4.46
CA ALA A 136 1.08 -19.65 4.18
C ALA A 136 1.97 -18.39 4.16
N VAL A 137 1.42 -17.22 3.77
CA VAL A 137 2.10 -15.92 3.90
C VAL A 137 2.20 -15.52 5.37
N LEU A 138 1.09 -15.52 6.10
CA LEU A 138 1.03 -15.12 7.51
C LEU A 138 1.99 -15.94 8.37
N GLN A 139 2.05 -17.26 8.18
CA GLN A 139 2.99 -18.14 8.90
C GLN A 139 4.46 -17.79 8.66
N ARG A 140 4.81 -17.30 7.47
CA ARG A 140 6.17 -16.88 7.13
C ARG A 140 6.48 -15.50 7.68
N LEU A 141 5.53 -14.56 7.58
CA LEU A 141 5.67 -13.20 8.11
C LEU A 141 5.74 -13.17 9.64
N ALA A 142 5.00 -14.04 10.34
CA ALA A 142 5.07 -14.16 11.79
C ALA A 142 6.47 -14.52 12.33
N ARG A 143 7.35 -15.05 11.47
CA ARG A 143 8.74 -15.39 11.79
C ARG A 143 9.76 -14.35 11.30
N SER A 144 9.29 -13.29 10.66
CA SER A 144 10.14 -12.25 10.06
C SER A 144 10.28 -11.08 11.03
N GLU A 145 11.43 -10.94 11.67
CA GLU A 145 11.73 -9.80 12.56
C GLU A 145 11.66 -8.46 11.80
N ASP A 146 12.07 -8.45 10.54
CA ASP A 146 12.05 -7.26 9.68
C ASP A 146 10.63 -6.79 9.34
N PHE A 147 9.63 -7.68 9.43
CA PHE A 147 8.24 -7.34 9.14
C PHE A 147 7.49 -6.80 10.36
N LYS A 148 7.82 -7.24 11.57
CA LYS A 148 7.08 -6.90 12.81
C LYS A 148 6.79 -5.40 12.98
N PRO A 149 7.72 -4.46 12.68
CA PRO A 149 7.43 -3.03 12.82
C PRO A 149 6.32 -2.52 11.90
N PHE A 150 5.96 -3.27 10.86
CA PHE A 150 4.99 -2.89 9.83
C PHE A 150 3.69 -3.67 9.91
N GLU A 151 3.56 -4.65 10.82
CA GLU A 151 2.42 -5.58 10.83
C GLU A 151 1.07 -4.85 10.83
N GLU A 152 0.92 -3.83 11.67
CA GLU A 152 -0.30 -3.00 11.77
C GLU A 152 -0.60 -2.13 10.53
N LYS A 153 0.34 -2.07 9.58
CA LYS A 153 0.18 -1.35 8.31
C LYS A 153 -0.31 -2.27 7.20
N PHE A 154 -0.37 -3.58 7.42
CA PHE A 154 -0.85 -4.55 6.43
C PHE A 154 -2.17 -5.18 6.85
N GLU A 155 -3.13 -5.18 5.92
CA GLU A 155 -4.43 -5.82 6.09
C GLU A 155 -4.52 -7.01 5.12
N PHE A 156 -4.51 -8.24 5.65
CA PHE A 156 -4.58 -9.47 4.83
C PHE A 156 -6.02 -9.96 4.73
N LEU A 157 -6.64 -9.75 3.56
CA LEU A 157 -8.05 -10.04 3.26
C LEU A 157 -8.20 -11.42 2.60
#